data_AF-A0A661C097-F1
#
_entry.id   AF-A0A661C097-F1
#
_cell.length_a   1.000
_cell.length_b   1.000
_cell.length_c   1.000
_cell.angle_alpha   90.00
_cell.angle_beta   90.00
_cell.angle_gamma   90.00
#
_symmetry.space_group_name_H-M   'P 1'
#
loop_
_entity.id
_entity.type
_entity.pdbx_description
1 polymer ?
#
loop_
_entity_poly.entity_id
_entity_poly.type
_entity_poly.pdbx_seq_one_letter_code
_entity_poly.pdbx_strand_id
1 'polypeptide(L)'
;MNTFTTRALSVCTGLALGLSVSTAAWSAKSLEDVMKDRGLTQKDILAAAKTYTPTGGRDEYLAFASGGQSGHVIVYGIPSMRILKYIGVFTPEPWQGYGFDDESK
;
A
#
# COMPACT_ATOMS: atom_id res chain seq x y z
N MET A 1 -42.85 40.42 -15.87
CA MET A 1 -41.92 39.28 -16.05
C MET A 1 -42.62 38.04 -15.50
N ASN A 2 -42.88 37.05 -16.36
CA ASN A 2 -43.78 35.94 -16.06
C ASN A 2 -43.17 34.97 -15.05
N THR A 3 -43.91 34.66 -13.98
CA THR A 3 -43.54 33.76 -12.88
C THR A 3 -43.19 32.33 -13.31
N PHE A 4 -43.68 31.91 -14.48
CA PHE A 4 -43.34 30.62 -15.10
C PHE A 4 -41.87 30.52 -15.53
N THR A 5 -41.28 31.61 -16.04
CA THR A 5 -39.90 31.61 -16.54
C THR A 5 -38.90 31.54 -15.39
N THR A 6 -39.20 32.19 -14.26
CA THR A 6 -38.35 32.19 -13.06
C THR A 6 -38.33 30.81 -12.39
N ARG A 7 -39.47 30.12 -12.31
CA ARG A 7 -39.55 28.76 -11.73
C ARG A 7 -38.85 27.71 -12.60
N ALA A 8 -38.97 27.80 -13.93
CA ALA A 8 -38.27 26.91 -14.84
C ALA A 8 -36.74 27.07 -14.74
N LEU A 9 -36.25 28.31 -14.60
CA LEU A 9 -34.82 28.58 -14.44
C LEU A 9 -34.28 28.00 -13.13
N SER A 10 -35.00 28.15 -12.01
CA SER A 10 -34.61 27.60 -10.71
C SER A 10 -34.53 26.07 -10.68
N VAL A 11 -35.44 25.38 -11.38
CA VAL A 11 -35.42 23.90 -11.49
C VAL A 11 -34.22 23.45 -12.32
N CYS A 12 -33.91 24.13 -13.42
CA CYS A 12 -32.75 23.81 -14.25
C CYS A 12 -31.42 24.06 -13.51
N THR A 13 -31.30 25.14 -12.73
CA THR A 13 -30.09 25.40 -11.93
C THR A 13 -29.94 24.40 -10.77
N GLY A 14 -31.04 23.99 -10.14
CA GLY A 14 -31.05 22.96 -9.08
C GLY A 14 -30.63 21.57 -9.60
N LEU A 15 -31.09 21.18 -10.80
CA LEU A 15 -30.67 19.93 -11.43
C LEU A 15 -29.21 19.97 -11.89
N ALA A 16 -28.75 21.09 -12.45
CA ALA A 16 -27.35 21.24 -12.89
C ALA A 16 -26.36 21.18 -11.72
N LEU A 17 -26.72 21.72 -10.54
CA LEU A 17 -25.94 21.61 -9.32
C LEU A 17 -26.06 20.24 -8.63
N GLY A 18 -27.21 19.56 -8.77
CA GLY A 18 -27.39 18.19 -8.25
C GLY A 18 -26.56 17.15 -9.02
N LEU A 19 -26.42 17.32 -10.34
CA LEU A 19 -25.63 16.44 -11.21
C LEU A 19 -24.11 16.68 -11.11
N SER A 20 -23.66 17.87 -10.70
CA SER A 20 -22.24 18.19 -10.57
C SER A 20 -21.62 17.71 -9.25
N VAL A 21 -22.42 17.43 -8.22
CA VAL A 21 -21.92 16.89 -6.92
C VAL A 21 -21.75 15.37 -6.96
N SER A 22 -22.41 14.66 -7.88
CA SER A 22 -22.32 13.19 -8.01
C SER A 22 -21.07 12.67 -8.74
N THR A 23 -20.26 13.53 -9.35
CA THR A 23 -19.09 13.08 -10.15
C THR A 23 -17.85 12.74 -9.33
N ALA A 24 -17.82 13.04 -8.02
CA ALA A 24 -16.68 12.74 -7.15
C ALA A 24 -16.62 11.27 -6.66
N ALA A 25 -17.67 10.47 -6.88
CA ALA A 25 -17.79 9.12 -6.31
C ALA A 25 -17.39 7.97 -7.25
N TRP A 26 -16.99 8.24 -8.51
CA TRP A 26 -16.92 7.20 -9.56
C TRP A 26 -15.51 6.87 -10.07
N SER A 27 -14.45 7.17 -9.30
CA SER A 27 -13.06 6.83 -9.69
C SER A 27 -12.52 5.60 -8.96
N ALA A 28 -13.34 4.57 -8.76
CA ALA A 28 -12.85 3.24 -8.41
C ALA A 28 -12.90 2.38 -9.67
N LYS A 29 -11.75 2.23 -10.32
CA LYS A 29 -11.58 1.35 -11.48
C LYS A 29 -11.90 -0.09 -11.06
N SER A 30 -12.70 -0.81 -11.85
CA SER A 30 -13.08 -2.19 -11.53
C SER A 30 -11.84 -3.12 -11.59
N LEU A 31 -11.92 -4.29 -10.96
CA LEU A 31 -10.83 -5.27 -11.00
C LEU A 31 -10.50 -5.65 -12.46
N GLU A 32 -11.51 -5.90 -13.30
CA GLU A 32 -11.30 -6.23 -14.71
C GLU A 32 -10.62 -5.10 -15.50
N ASP A 33 -10.99 -3.84 -15.22
CA ASP A 33 -10.35 -2.70 -15.86
C ASP A 33 -8.86 -2.62 -15.47
N VAL A 34 -8.53 -2.87 -14.19
CA VAL A 34 -7.13 -2.87 -13.72
C VAL A 34 -6.35 -4.02 -14.34
N MET A 35 -6.95 -5.19 -14.47
CA MET A 35 -6.35 -6.35 -15.14
C MET A 35 -5.99 -6.02 -16.60
N LYS A 36 -6.94 -5.42 -17.32
CA LYS A 36 -6.77 -5.07 -18.74
C LYS A 36 -5.68 -4.02 -18.92
N ASP A 37 -5.67 -2.98 -18.10
CA ASP A 37 -4.65 -1.91 -18.14
C ASP A 37 -3.25 -2.43 -17.85
N ARG A 38 -3.12 -3.35 -16.88
CA ARG A 38 -1.83 -3.92 -16.48
C ARG A 38 -1.44 -5.17 -17.28
N GLY A 39 -2.28 -5.60 -18.23
CA GLY A 39 -2.06 -6.82 -19.02
C GLY A 39 -1.98 -8.10 -18.18
N LEU A 40 -2.69 -8.16 -17.05
CA LEU A 40 -2.60 -9.26 -16.08
C LEU A 40 -3.60 -10.37 -16.39
N THR A 41 -3.15 -11.62 -16.25
CA THR A 41 -4.04 -12.78 -16.26
C THR A 41 -4.61 -13.04 -14.86
N GLN A 42 -5.70 -13.80 -14.77
CA GLN A 42 -6.24 -14.21 -13.46
C GLN A 42 -5.23 -14.98 -12.61
N LYS A 43 -4.33 -15.74 -13.26
CA LYS A 43 -3.25 -16.48 -12.59
C LYS A 43 -2.25 -15.52 -11.91
N ASP A 44 -1.94 -14.39 -12.55
CA ASP A 44 -1.01 -13.41 -12.03
C ASP A 44 -1.59 -12.70 -10.80
N ILE A 45 -2.90 -12.43 -10.80
CA ILE A 45 -3.58 -11.87 -9.63
C ILE A 45 -3.59 -12.86 -8.47
N LEU A 46 -3.85 -14.14 -8.75
CA LEU A 46 -3.83 -15.17 -7.73
C LEU A 46 -2.42 -15.35 -7.13
N ALA A 47 -1.37 -15.21 -7.94
CA ALA A 47 0.01 -15.20 -7.45
C ALA A 47 0.32 -13.97 -6.59
N ALA A 48 -0.12 -12.78 -7.01
CA ALA A 48 0.06 -11.54 -6.25
C ALA A 48 -0.73 -11.54 -4.93
N ALA A 49 -1.94 -12.09 -4.93
CA ALA A 49 -2.76 -12.21 -3.74
C ALA A 49 -2.12 -13.13 -2.68
N LYS A 50 -1.31 -14.12 -3.10
CA LYS A 50 -0.58 -15.00 -2.20
C LYS A 50 0.61 -14.31 -1.50
N THR A 51 1.20 -13.30 -2.12
CA THR A 51 2.30 -12.53 -1.50
C THR A 51 1.79 -11.33 -0.70
N TYR A 52 0.56 -10.89 -0.98
CA TYR A 52 -0.07 -9.80 -0.25
C TYR A 52 -0.41 -10.20 1.19
N THR A 53 0.18 -9.49 2.15
CA THR A 53 -0.15 -9.63 3.58
C THR A 53 -0.81 -8.34 4.06
N PRO A 54 -2.08 -8.39 4.53
CA PRO A 54 -2.81 -7.19 4.94
C PRO A 54 -2.22 -6.56 6.20
N THR A 55 -2.52 -5.27 6.41
CA THR A 55 -2.11 -4.54 7.61
C THR A 55 -2.66 -5.23 8.87
N GLY A 56 -1.80 -5.44 9.86
CA GLY A 56 -2.13 -6.17 11.09
C GLY A 56 -2.03 -7.70 10.96
N GLY A 57 -1.84 -8.24 9.75
CA GLY A 57 -1.51 -9.63 9.53
C GLY A 57 -0.06 -9.94 9.90
N ARG A 58 0.19 -11.14 10.44
CA ARG A 58 1.54 -11.64 10.72
C ARG A 58 2.05 -12.44 9.53
N ASP A 59 3.34 -12.33 9.26
CA ASP A 59 4.04 -13.23 8.34
C ASP A 59 4.11 -14.64 8.94
N GLU A 60 4.01 -15.65 8.08
CA GLU A 60 3.97 -17.06 8.49
C GLU A 60 5.36 -17.58 8.87
N TYR A 61 6.39 -17.14 8.13
CA TYR A 61 7.77 -17.55 8.36
C TYR A 61 8.69 -16.36 8.58
N LEU A 62 9.75 -16.59 9.34
CA LEU A 62 10.88 -15.69 9.49
C LEU A 62 12.07 -16.26 8.71
N ALA A 63 12.66 -15.44 7.86
CA ALA A 63 13.89 -15.77 7.17
C ALA A 63 15.03 -14.92 7.72
N PHE A 64 16.14 -15.58 8.04
CA PHE A 64 17.39 -14.96 8.43
C PHE A 64 18.32 -14.97 7.23
N ALA A 65 18.63 -13.80 6.70
CA ALA A 65 19.51 -13.66 5.55
C ALA A 65 20.75 -12.84 5.87
N SER A 66 21.79 -13.12 5.09
CA SER A 66 23.04 -12.36 5.13
C SER A 66 22.84 -10.95 4.59
N GLY A 67 23.36 -9.96 5.31
CA GLY A 67 23.48 -8.58 4.83
C GLY A 67 24.67 -8.37 3.89
N GLY A 68 25.43 -9.42 3.56
CA GLY A 68 26.61 -9.33 2.68
C GLY A 68 27.68 -8.41 3.26
N GLN A 69 28.19 -7.47 2.45
CA GLN A 69 29.21 -6.51 2.88
C GLN A 69 28.74 -5.52 3.95
N SER A 70 27.43 -5.44 4.22
CA SER A 70 26.94 -4.59 5.31
C SER A 70 27.25 -5.17 6.69
N GLY A 71 27.64 -6.45 6.80
CA GLY A 71 28.04 -7.05 8.08
C GLY A 71 26.90 -7.34 9.07
N HIS A 72 25.64 -7.18 8.65
CA HIS A 72 24.46 -7.44 9.48
C HIS A 72 23.78 -8.76 9.10
N VAL A 73 22.94 -9.27 9.99
CA VAL A 73 21.94 -10.31 9.68
C VAL A 73 20.56 -9.65 9.57
N ILE A 74 19.87 -9.89 8.46
CA ILE A 74 18.56 -9.30 8.16
C ILE A 74 17.49 -10.34 8.44
N VAL A 75 16.53 -9.98 9.28
CA VAL A 75 15.33 -10.77 9.52
C VAL A 75 14.20 -10.18 8.69
N TYR A 76 13.64 -10.97 7.78
CA TYR A 76 12.44 -10.58 7.03
C TYR A 76 11.34 -11.63 7.14
N GLY A 77 10.09 -11.17 7.02
CA GLY A 77 8.91 -12.02 7.03
C GLY A 77 8.57 -12.55 5.64
N ILE A 78 8.14 -13.81 5.56
CA ILE A 78 7.59 -14.42 4.34
C ILE A 78 6.09 -14.65 4.58
N PRO A 79 5.20 -14.23 3.66
CA PRO A 79 5.46 -13.88 2.27
C PRO A 79 5.57 -12.37 1.97
N SER A 80 5.43 -11.48 2.96
CA SER A 80 5.44 -10.04 2.70
C SER A 80 6.79 -9.48 2.24
N MET A 81 7.88 -10.22 2.46
CA MET A 81 9.27 -9.83 2.21
C MET A 81 9.67 -8.53 2.92
N ARG A 82 8.94 -8.14 3.97
CA ARG A 82 9.27 -6.95 4.76
C ARG A 82 10.41 -7.25 5.70
N ILE A 83 11.36 -6.33 5.77
CA ILE A 83 12.44 -6.36 6.77
C ILE A 83 11.85 -6.03 8.13
N LEU A 84 12.00 -6.95 9.07
CA LEU A 84 11.48 -6.85 10.43
C LEU A 84 12.55 -6.34 11.40
N LYS A 85 13.81 -6.76 11.20
CA LYS A 85 14.90 -6.40 12.09
C LYS A 85 16.26 -6.51 11.39
N TYR A 86 17.14 -5.57 11.71
CA TYR A 86 18.58 -5.71 11.51
C TYR A 86 19.22 -6.13 12.82
N ILE A 87 20.05 -7.16 12.73
CA ILE A 87 20.87 -7.66 13.83
C ILE A 87 22.32 -7.26 13.53
N GLY A 88 22.88 -6.39 14.36
CA GLY A 88 24.31 -6.08 14.36
C GLY A 88 25.15 -7.32 14.66
N VAL A 89 26.15 -7.60 13.82
CA VAL A 89 27.07 -8.74 14.00
C VAL A 89 28.51 -8.33 13.76
N PHE A 90 28.86 -7.87 12.55
CA PHE A 90 30.25 -7.49 12.22
C PHE A 90 30.46 -5.99 12.14
N THR A 91 29.40 -5.24 11.89
CA THR A 91 29.44 -3.78 11.80
C THR A 91 28.78 -3.18 13.04
N PRO A 92 29.42 -2.20 13.70
CA PRO A 92 28.81 -1.47 14.82
C PRO A 92 27.49 -0.83 14.40
N GLU A 93 26.44 -1.01 15.18
CA GLU A 93 25.11 -0.48 14.93
C GLU A 93 24.78 0.61 15.96
N PRO A 94 25.01 1.91 15.63
CA PRO A 94 25.00 2.99 16.61
C PRO A 94 23.63 3.26 17.24
N TRP A 95 22.54 3.01 16.51
CA TRP A 95 21.18 3.18 17.03
C TRP A 95 20.85 2.18 18.16
N GLN A 96 21.43 0.97 18.11
CA GLN A 96 21.23 -0.06 19.15
C GLN A 96 22.34 -0.03 20.21
N GLY A 97 23.40 0.77 20.02
CA GLY A 97 24.59 0.77 20.86
C GLY A 97 25.56 -0.39 20.59
N TYR A 98 25.27 -1.26 19.63
CA TYR A 98 26.11 -2.42 19.28
C TYR A 98 27.46 -1.96 18.72
N GLY A 99 28.56 -2.48 19.28
CA GLY A 99 29.94 -2.07 19.04
C GLY A 99 30.38 -0.82 19.81
N PHE A 100 29.52 -0.27 20.70
CA PHE A 100 29.83 0.93 21.49
C PHE A 100 29.67 0.73 23.01
N ASP A 101 28.82 -0.19 23.47
CA ASP A 101 28.72 -0.60 24.88
C ASP A 101 29.84 -1.57 25.28
N ASP A 102 29.97 -1.85 26.58
CA ASP A 102 31.06 -2.70 27.09
C ASP A 102 30.77 -4.19 26.84
N GLU A 103 29.50 -4.56 26.70
CA GLU A 103 29.06 -5.93 26.45
C GLU A 103 29.28 -6.39 25.00
N SER A 104 29.30 -5.48 24.02
CA SER A 104 29.47 -5.82 22.60
C SER A 104 30.80 -5.36 21.99
N LYS A 105 31.68 -4.71 22.76
CA LYS A 105 33.05 -4.36 22.38
C LYS A 105 34.03 -5.53 22.45
#